data_AF-A0A7Y8U5B5-F1
#
_entry.id   AF-A0A7Y8U5B5-F1
#
_cell.length_a   1.000
_cell.length_b   1.000
_cell.length_c   1.000
_cell.angle_alpha   90.00
_cell.angle_beta   90.00
_cell.angle_gamma   90.00
#
_symmetry.space_group_name_H-M   'P 1'
#
loop_
_entity.id
_entity.type
_entity.pdbx_description
1 polymer ?
#
loop_
_entity_poly.entity_id
_entity_poly.type
_entity_poly.pdbx_seq_one_letter_code
_entity_poly.pdbx_strand_id
1 'polypeptide(L)'
;MSLEKKSTHVRLSPENHERAKVLSNIKGKDLAQYLAYLLEKEIAGEWHVLNLQAKSFERLGVAALLRDLSTEVEFLEGSEGIHRDLDKEKA
;
A
#
# COMPACT_ATOMS: atom_id res chain seq x y z
N MET A 1 -0.78 2.51 -20.98
CA MET A 1 -1.96 2.63 -20.10
C MET A 1 -1.61 3.56 -18.94
N SER A 2 -2.30 4.69 -18.80
CA SER A 2 -2.08 5.61 -17.69
C SER A 2 -2.60 4.94 -16.42
N LEU A 3 -1.69 4.57 -15.50
CA LEU A 3 -2.08 4.28 -14.11
C LEU A 3 -2.88 5.49 -13.64
N GLU A 4 -4.15 5.30 -13.28
CA GLU A 4 -4.95 6.36 -12.70
C GLU A 4 -4.25 6.84 -11.43
N LYS A 5 -3.59 8.01 -11.51
CA LYS A 5 -2.89 8.60 -10.38
C LYS A 5 -3.95 9.12 -9.41
N LYS A 6 -4.38 8.27 -8.47
CA LYS A 6 -5.21 8.69 -7.33
C LYS A 6 -4.37 9.65 -6.48
N SER A 7 -4.84 10.88 -6.33
CA SER A 7 -4.20 11.88 -5.47
C SER A 7 -4.82 11.84 -4.08
N THR A 8 -3.97 11.79 -3.06
CA THR A 8 -4.38 11.86 -1.66
C THR A 8 -3.92 13.19 -1.08
N HIS A 9 -4.85 13.97 -0.52
CA HIS A 9 -4.53 15.24 0.14
C HIS A 9 -4.22 14.99 1.62
N VAL A 10 -3.01 15.35 2.05
CA VAL A 10 -2.54 15.18 3.42
C VAL A 10 -2.33 16.54 4.06
N ARG A 11 -2.85 16.74 5.27
CA ARG A 11 -2.59 17.93 6.07
C ARG A 11 -1.44 17.64 7.04
N LEU A 12 -0.44 18.51 7.02
CA LEU A 12 0.72 18.43 7.91
C LEU A 12 0.71 19.63 8.86
N SER A 13 1.28 19.45 10.06
CA SER A 13 1.56 20.59 10.93
C SER A 13 2.55 21.55 10.23
N PRO A 14 2.47 22.86 10.47
CA PRO A 14 3.37 23.83 9.83
C PRO A 14 4.84 23.50 10.07
N GLU A 15 5.16 23.05 11.29
CA GLU A 15 6.53 22.66 11.66
C GLU A 15 7.04 21.47 10.84
N ASN A 16 6.23 20.43 10.67
CA ASN A 16 6.62 19.27 9.88
C ASN A 16 6.66 19.57 8.39
N HIS A 17 5.83 20.49 7.90
CA HIS A 17 5.90 20.97 6.53
C HIS A 17 7.25 21.64 6.24
N GLU A 18 7.71 22.55 7.12
CA GLU A 18 9.01 23.21 6.96
C GLU A 18 10.17 22.22 7.06
N ARG A 19 10.13 21.29 8.02
CA ARG A 19 11.13 20.21 8.12
C ARG A 19 11.19 19.37 6.84
N ALA A 20 10.03 18.97 6.29
CA ALA A 20 9.96 18.19 5.06
C ALA A 20 10.53 18.96 3.86
N LYS A 21 10.28 20.27 3.78
CA LYS A 21 10.82 21.15 2.74
C LYS A 21 12.34 21.29 2.80
N VAL A 22 12.92 21.45 3.99
CA VAL A 22 14.37 21.46 4.16
C VAL A 22 14.98 20.13 3.75
N LEU A 23 14.38 19.02 4.19
CA LEU A 23 14.87 17.68 3.88
C LEU A 23 14.74 17.34 2.39
N SER A 24 13.64 17.72 1.72
CA SER A 24 13.46 17.50 0.29
C SER A 24 14.53 18.24 -0.52
N ASN A 25 14.84 19.48 -0.14
CA ASN A 25 15.89 20.28 -0.75
C ASN A 25 17.27 19.62 -0.59
N ILE A 26 17.62 19.15 0.61
CA ILE A 26 18.89 18.45 0.86
C ILE A 26 19.01 17.18 0.02
N LYS A 27 17.89 16.47 -0.19
CA LYS A 27 17.84 15.23 -0.98
C LYS A 27 17.69 15.49 -2.48
N GLY A 28 17.60 16.74 -2.93
CA GLY A 28 17.40 17.09 -4.34
C GLY A 28 16.09 16.54 -4.92
N LYS A 29 15.06 16.38 -4.09
CA LYS A 29 13.74 15.87 -4.50
C LYS A 29 12.70 16.98 -4.39
N ASP A 30 11.69 16.91 -5.27
CA ASP A 30 10.47 17.69 -5.08
C ASP A 30 9.80 17.32 -3.75
N LEU A 31 9.13 18.28 -3.11
CA LEU A 31 8.50 18.08 -1.80
C LEU A 31 7.46 16.95 -1.84
N ALA A 32 6.62 16.88 -2.87
CA ALA A 32 5.60 15.85 -2.98
C ALA A 32 6.24 14.47 -3.20
N GLN A 33 7.29 14.40 -4.02
CA GLN A 33 8.05 13.16 -4.23
C GLN A 33 8.76 12.70 -2.95
N TYR A 34 9.30 13.63 -2.17
CA TYR A 34 9.95 13.31 -0.91
C TYR A 34 8.95 12.81 0.13
N LEU A 35 7.78 13.46 0.24
CA LEU A 35 6.70 13.02 1.13
C LEU A 35 6.14 11.66 0.72
N ALA A 36 5.92 11.42 -0.58
CA ALA A 36 5.49 10.11 -1.07
C ALA A 36 6.52 9.02 -0.73
N TYR A 37 7.81 9.30 -0.91
CA TYR A 37 8.89 8.39 -0.52
C TYR A 37 8.88 8.07 0.98
N LEU A 38 8.66 9.07 1.85
CA LEU A 38 8.59 8.84 3.29
C LEU A 38 7.37 7.99 3.66
N LEU A 39 6.21 8.23 3.05
CA LEU A 39 4.99 7.45 3.27
C LEU A 39 5.18 5.98 2.85
N GLU A 40 5.77 5.74 1.68
CA GLU A 40 6.08 4.37 1.22
C GLU A 40 7.03 3.65 2.19
N LYS A 41 8.01 4.37 2.73
CA LYS A 41 8.95 3.81 3.71
C LYS A 41 8.28 3.40 5.00
N GLU A 42 7.38 4.23 5.53
CA GLU A 42 6.65 3.93 6.76
C GLU A 42 5.71 2.73 6.57
N ILE A 43 4.93 2.72 5.49
CA ILE A 43 4.01 1.61 5.16
C ILE A 43 4.77 0.29 5.01
N ALA A 44 5.89 0.29 4.28
CA ALA A 44 6.72 -0.90 4.13
C ALA A 44 7.32 -1.37 5.47
N GLY A 45 7.67 -0.44 6.35
CA GLY A 45 8.14 -0.72 7.70
C GLY A 45 7.09 -1.40 8.57
N GLU A 46 5.89 -0.83 8.65
CA GLU A 46 4.76 -1.41 9.39
C GLU A 46 4.40 -2.80 8.85
N TRP A 47 4.33 -2.95 7.53
CA TRP A 47 4.07 -4.25 6.89
C TRP A 47 5.14 -5.29 7.22
N HIS A 48 6.41 -4.88 7.28
CA HIS A 48 7.50 -5.78 7.64
C HIS A 48 7.36 -6.30 9.08
N VAL A 49 7.02 -5.41 10.03
CA VAL A 49 6.80 -5.78 11.43
C VAL A 49 5.63 -6.76 11.55
N LEU A 50 4.51 -6.48 10.88
CA LEU A 50 3.35 -7.35 10.86
C LEU A 50 3.69 -8.74 10.30
N ASN A 51 4.46 -8.81 9.21
CA ASN A 51 4.91 -10.09 8.64
C ASN A 51 5.78 -10.90 9.60
N LEU A 52 6.67 -10.26 10.37
CA LEU A 52 7.48 -10.95 11.36
C LEU A 52 6.62 -11.50 12.50
N GLN A 53 5.65 -10.73 12.97
CA GLN A 53 4.68 -11.17 13.96
C GLN A 53 3.85 -12.33 13.43
N ALA A 54 3.39 -12.25 12.18
CA ALA A 54 2.63 -13.31 11.52
C ALA A 54 3.40 -14.64 11.51
N LYS A 55 4.66 -14.61 11.07
CA LYS A 55 5.56 -15.78 11.11
C LYS A 55 5.79 -16.32 12.52
N SER A 56 5.83 -15.45 13.53
CA SER A 56 5.97 -15.88 14.92
C SER A 56 4.73 -16.64 15.41
N PHE A 57 3.53 -16.16 15.06
CA PHE A 57 2.28 -16.83 15.42
C PHE A 57 2.10 -18.17 14.70
N GLU A 58 2.53 -18.28 13.44
CA GLU A 58 2.60 -19.56 12.71
C GLU A 58 3.48 -20.57 13.45
N ARG A 59 4.68 -20.18 13.88
CA ARG A 59 5.59 -21.06 14.64
C ARG A 59 5.00 -21.50 15.98
N LEU A 60 4.18 -20.66 16.60
CA LEU A 60 3.51 -20.94 17.86
C LEU A 60 2.21 -21.74 17.69
N GLY A 61 1.82 -22.07 16.45
CA GLY A 61 0.60 -22.84 16.16
C GLY A 61 -0.70 -22.05 16.35
N VAL A 62 -0.63 -20.71 16.46
CA VAL A 62 -1.77 -19.82 16.72
C VAL A 62 -2.11 -18.92 15.52
N ALA A 63 -1.70 -19.34 14.32
CA ALA A 63 -1.94 -18.60 13.07
C ALA A 63 -3.42 -18.27 12.80
N ALA A 64 -4.35 -19.09 13.31
CA ALA A 64 -5.79 -18.85 13.18
C ALA A 64 -6.23 -17.48 13.76
N LEU A 65 -5.53 -16.97 14.78
CA LEU A 65 -5.83 -15.67 15.40
C LEU A 65 -5.51 -14.47 14.50
N LEU A 66 -4.62 -14.64 13.51
CA LEU A 66 -4.34 -13.58 12.52
C LEU A 66 -5.41 -13.48 11.46
N ARG A 67 -6.11 -14.57 11.13
CA ARG A 67 -7.11 -14.58 10.05
C ARG A 67 -8.28 -13.64 10.33
N ASP A 68 -8.57 -13.42 11.62
CA ASP A 68 -9.62 -12.49 12.07
C ASP A 68 -9.12 -11.03 12.18
N LEU A 69 -7.80 -10.80 12.15
CA LEU A 69 -7.17 -9.46 12.20
C LEU A 69 -6.59 -9.01 10.84
N SER A 70 -6.40 -9.94 9.91
CA SER A 70 -5.80 -9.70 8.60
C SER A 70 -6.79 -9.00 7.68
N THR A 71 -6.60 -7.70 7.47
CA THR A 71 -7.08 -7.02 6.26
C THR A 71 -6.15 -7.42 5.12
N GLU A 72 -6.29 -8.64 4.60
CA GLU A 72 -5.58 -9.05 3.39
C GLU A 72 -5.88 -8.02 2.29
N VAL A 73 -4.86 -7.26 1.89
CA VAL A 73 -4.92 -6.43 0.69
C VAL A 73 -4.51 -7.35 -0.45
N GLU A 74 -5.50 -8.00 -1.04
CA GLU A 74 -5.32 -8.69 -2.31
C GLU A 74 -5.05 -7.64 -3.38
N PHE A 75 -3.83 -7.61 -3.91
CA PHE A 75 -3.57 -6.97 -5.18
C PHE A 75 -4.12 -7.91 -6.25
N LEU A 76 -5.34 -7.64 -6.72
CA LEU A 76 -5.84 -8.22 -7.97
C LEU A 76 -4.94 -7.71 -9.11
N GLU A 77 -3.80 -8.38 -9.34
CA GLU A 77 -3.21 -8.42 -10.67
C GLU A 77 -4.25 -9.11 -11.54
N GLY A 78 -5.06 -8.30 -12.24
CA GLY A 78 -6.08 -8.77 -13.15
C GLY A 78 -5.46 -9.66 -14.22
N SER A 79 -5.49 -10.97 -13.99
CA SER A 79 -5.52 -11.95 -15.07
C SER A 79 -6.95 -12.03 -15.60
N GLU A 80 -7.44 -10.95 -16.21
CA GLU A 80 -8.58 -11.06 -17.12
C GLU A 80 -8.12 -11.79 -18.38
N GLY A 81 -8.00 -13.11 -18.24
CA GLY A 81 -7.75 -14.07 -19.32
C GLY A 81 -9.03 -14.84 -19.60
N ILE A 82 -9.98 -14.18 -20.27
CA ILE A 82 -11.01 -14.72 -21.18
C ILE A 82 -11.41 -16.18 -20.89
N HIS A 83 -12.38 -16.41 -19.99
CA HIS A 83 -13.22 -17.58 -20.09
C HIS A 83 -14.48 -17.21 -20.88
N ARG A 84 -14.59 -17.80 -22.07
CA ARG A 84 -15.79 -17.86 -22.91
C ARG A 84 -16.99 -18.32 -22.09
N ASP A 85 -18.11 -17.62 -22.24
CA ASP A 85 -19.45 -18.21 -22.35
C ASP A 85 -20.17 -17.39 -23.44
N LEU A 86 -19.88 -17.69 -24.71
CA LEU A 86 -20.82 -18.31 -25.65
C LEU A 86 -22.27 -18.51 -25.12
N ASP A 87 -23.17 -17.81 -25.80
CA ASP A 87 -24.58 -18.15 -26.07
C ASP A 87 -25.60 -18.16 -24.92
N LYS A 88 -26.49 -17.15 -24.93
CA LYS A 88 -27.89 -17.36 -25.35
C LYS A 88 -28.69 -16.05 -25.51
N GLU A 89 -28.91 -15.75 -26.79
CA GLU A 89 -30.11 -15.21 -27.46
C GLU A 89 -31.37 -14.77 -26.67
N LYS A 90 -31.98 -13.73 -27.27
CA LYS A 90 -33.43 -13.43 -27.44
C LYS A 90 -34.16 -12.77 -26.26
N ALA A 91 -34.99 -11.74 -26.44
CA ALA A 91 -35.65 -11.16 -27.61
C ALA A 91 -35.86 -9.65 -27.43
#